data_AF-A0A9C7G8Y1-F1
#
_entry.id   AF-A0A9C7G8Y1-F1
#
_cell.length_a   1.000
_cell.length_b   1.000
_cell.length_c   1.000
_cell.angle_alpha   90.00
_cell.angle_beta   90.00
_cell.angle_gamma   90.00
#
_symmetry.space_group_name_H-M   'P 1'
#
loop_
_entity.id
_entity.type
_entity.pdbx_description
1 polymer ?
#
loop_
_entity_poly.entity_id
_entity_poly.type
_entity_poly.pdbx_seq_one_letter_code
_entity_poly.pdbx_strand_id
1 'polypeptide(L)' 'MCQLCNGTHVVHTTGSFYTKIDSCPNCGPVPEEVRTAKQQVFRKRLEEAKQKIFERVGG' A
#
# COMPACT_ATOMS: atom_id res chain seq x y z
N MET A 1 12.86 12.52 -3.43
CA MET A 1 11.62 12.17 -2.71
C MET A 1 10.84 13.45 -2.46
N CYS A 2 9.57 13.54 -2.86
CA CYS A 2 8.75 14.72 -2.58
C CYS A 2 8.29 14.72 -1.13
N GLN A 3 8.34 15.89 -0.46
CA GLN A 3 7.90 16.07 0.93
C GLN A 3 6.38 15.91 1.11
N LEU A 4 5.60 16.07 0.04
CA LEU A 4 4.14 15.97 0.09
C LEU A 4 3.65 14.52 0.28
N CYS A 5 4.23 13.59 -0.48
CA CYS A 5 3.84 12.17 -0.43
C CYS A 5 4.89 11.28 0.25
N ASN A 6 6.03 11.82 0.68
CA ASN A 6 7.18 11.09 1.21
C ASN A 6 7.61 9.90 0.32
N GLY A 7 7.48 10.05 -1.01
CA GLY A 7 7.80 9.01 -1.98
C GLY A 7 6.78 7.87 -2.10
N THR A 8 5.61 7.98 -1.47
CA THR A 8 4.54 6.99 -1.59
C THR A 8 3.68 7.18 -2.85
N HIS A 9 3.77 8.35 -3.50
CA HIS A 9 2.90 8.81 -4.60
C HIS A 9 1.41 8.90 -4.24
N VAL A 10 1.08 8.86 -2.94
CA VAL A 10 -0.30 8.95 -2.45
C VAL A 10 -0.39 10.10 -1.45
N VAL A 11 -1.50 10.82 -1.49
CA VAL A 11 -1.85 11.84 -0.50
C VAL A 11 -3.21 11.54 0.09
N HIS A 12 -3.35 11.81 1.39
CA HIS A 12 -4.57 11.55 2.14
C HIS A 12 -5.16 12.89 2.59
N THR A 13 -6.42 13.10 2.24
CA THR A 13 -7.18 14.27 2.69
C THR A 13 -8.32 13.79 3.57
N THR A 14 -8.28 14.14 4.84
CA THR A 14 -9.30 13.74 5.82
C THR A 14 -10.26 14.91 6.06
N GLY A 15 -11.55 14.68 5.80
CA GLY A 15 -12.64 15.55 6.23
C GLY A 15 -13.40 14.92 7.39
N SER A 16 -14.35 15.66 7.97
CA SER A 16 -15.10 15.22 9.16
C SER A 16 -15.89 13.92 8.97
N PHE A 17 -16.22 13.55 7.73
CA PHE A 17 -17.02 12.37 7.39
C PHE A 17 -16.38 11.48 6.32
N TYR A 18 -15.17 11.80 5.85
CA TYR A 18 -14.54 11.04 4.77
C TYR A 18 -13.01 11.09 4.84
N THR A 19 -12.38 10.07 4.27
CA THR A 19 -10.96 10.10 3.91
C THR A 19 -10.86 9.92 2.40
N LYS A 20 -10.23 10.88 1.73
CA LYS A 20 -9.95 10.81 0.30
C LYS A 20 -8.49 10.41 0.10
N ILE A 21 -8.27 9.46 -0.81
CA ILE A 21 -6.94 8.98 -1.18
C ILE A 21 -6.75 9.34 -2.64
N ASP A 22 -5.80 10.24 -2.91
CA ASP A 22 -5.50 10.73 -4.26
C ASP A 22 -4.04 10.46 -4.63
N SER A 23 -3.74 10.47 -5.93
CA SER A 23 -2.36 10.46 -6.41
C SER A 23 -1.67 11.77 -6.05
N CYS A 24 -0.37 11.72 -5.75
CA CYS A 24 0.40 12.91 -5.44
C CYS A 24 0.40 13.87 -6.64
N PRO A 25 -0.10 15.11 -6.52
CA PRO A 25 -0.16 16.06 -7.63
C PRO A 25 1.23 16.44 -8.17
N ASN A 26 2.28 16.34 -7.35
CA ASN A 26 3.65 16.67 -7.76
C ASN A 26 4.42 15.47 -8.33
N CYS A 27 4.14 14.24 -7.88
CA CYS A 27 4.87 13.05 -8.32
C CYS A 27 4.11 12.21 -9.35
N GLY A 28 2.82 12.50 -9.55
CA GLY A 28 1.93 11.64 -10.31
C GLY A 28 1.67 10.29 -9.62
N PRO A 29 0.97 9.37 -10.31
CA PRO A 29 0.69 8.03 -9.82
C PRO A 29 1.97 7.20 -9.65
N VAL A 30 1.89 6.12 -8.86
CA VAL A 30 2.98 5.14 -8.76
C VAL A 30 3.19 4.49 -10.14
N PRO A 31 4.43 4.42 -10.65
CA PRO A 31 4.73 3.68 -11.87
C PRO A 31 4.30 2.21 -11.78
N GLU A 32 3.77 1.65 -12.86
CA GLU A 32 3.20 0.29 -12.83
C GLU A 32 4.20 -0.79 -12.41
N GLU A 33 5.45 -0.66 -12.82
CA GLU A 33 6.53 -1.59 -12.46
C GLU A 33 6.74 -1.62 -10.94
N VAL A 34 6.81 -0.45 -10.32
CA VAL A 34 6.96 -0.30 -8.86
C VAL A 34 5.72 -0.83 -8.13
N ARG A 35 4.53 -0.55 -8.66
CA ARG A 35 3.27 -1.05 -8.10
C ARG A 35 3.21 -2.57 -8.15
N THR A 36 3.61 -3.18 -9.26
CA THR A 36 3.60 -4.64 -9.47
C THR A 36 4.60 -5.32 -8.54
N ALA A 37 5.83 -4.79 -8.44
CA ALA A 37 6.83 -5.30 -7.52
C ALA A 37 6.34 -5.26 -6.05
N LYS A 38 5.74 -4.14 -5.63
CA LYS A 38 5.16 -4.02 -4.28
C LYS A 38 4.02 -5.02 -4.05
N GLN A 39 3.15 -5.23 -5.04
CA GLN A 39 2.05 -6.20 -4.94
C GLN A 39 2.55 -7.64 -4.82
N GLN A 40 3.60 -8.02 -5.56
CA GLN A 40 4.18 -9.36 -5.47
C GLN A 40 4.76 -9.62 -4.07
N VAL A 41 5.52 -8.67 -3.53
CA VAL A 41 6.06 -8.77 -2.16
C VAL A 41 4.94 -8.85 -1.13
N PHE A 42 3.90 -8.03 -1.29
CA PHE A 42 2.75 -8.03 -0.40
C PHE A 42 2.00 -9.37 -0.42
N ARG A 43 1.74 -9.93 -1.62
CA ARG A 43 1.09 -11.24 -1.75
C ARG A 43 1.88 -12.35 -1.06
N LYS A 44 3.20 -12.40 -1.28
CA LYS A 44 4.06 -13.40 -0.64
C LYS A 44 3.98 -13.31 0.88
N ARG A 45 4.10 -12.11 1.45
CA ARG A 45 3.97 -11.89 2.90
C ARG A 45 2.58 -12.25 3.43
N LEU A 46 1.54 -12.01 2.64
CA LEU A 46 0.16 -12.32 3.01
C LEU A 46 -0.07 -13.83 3.05
N GLU A 47 0.50 -14.60 2.11
CA GLU A 47 0.46 -16.06 2.12
C GLU A 47 1.23 -16.63 3.31
N GLU A 48 2.45 -16.15 3.57
CA GLU A 48 3.24 -16.52 4.76
C GLU A 48 2.48 -16.23 6.06
N ALA A 49 1.81 -15.07 6.15
CA ALA A 49 1.00 -14.72 7.30
C ALA A 49 -0.22 -15.63 7.46
N LYS A 50 -0.91 -15.97 6.36
CA LYS A 50 -2.03 -16.92 6.36
C LYS A 50 -1.60 -18.30 6.84
N GLN A 51 -0.46 -18.81 6.37
CA GLN A 51 0.08 -20.10 6.82
C GLN A 51 0.37 -20.08 8.33
N LYS A 52 1.06 -19.04 8.82
CA LYS A 52 1.31 -18.89 10.26
C LYS A 52 0.04 -18.80 11.10
N ILE A 53 -1.01 -18.15 10.58
CA ILE A 53 -2.31 -18.09 11.25
C ILE A 53 -2.98 -19.47 11.25
N PHE A 54 -2.96 -20.20 10.13
CA PHE A 54 -3.50 -21.55 10.02
C PHE A 54 -2.82 -22.51 11.01
N GLU A 55 -1.49 -22.52 11.06
CA GLU A 55 -0.71 -23.30 12.03
C GLU A 55 -1.07 -22.94 13.48
N ARG A 56 -1.34 -21.66 13.76
CA ARG A 56 -1.65 -21.17 15.11
C ARG A 56 -3.09 -21.44 15.56
N VAL A 57 -4.03 -21.55 14.61
CA VAL A 57 -5.46 -21.78 14.89
C VAL A 57 -5.80 -23.29 14.90
N GLY A 58 -4.83 -24.16 14.59
CA GLY A 58 -4.97 -25.61 14.70
C GLY A 58 -5.53 -26.23 13.42
N GLY A 59 -4.68 -26.30 12.39
CA GLY A 59 -4.85 -27.24 11.29
C GLY A 59 -4.59 -28.68 11.72
#